data_AF-A0A5E5PWI7-F1
#
_entry.id   AF-A0A5E5PWI7-F1
#
_cell.length_a   1.000
_cell.length_b   1.000
_cell.length_c   1.000
_cell.angle_alpha   90.00
_cell.angle_beta   90.00
_cell.angle_gamma   90.00
#
_symmetry.space_group_name_H-M   'P 1'
#
loop_
_entity.id
_entity.type
_entity.pdbx_description
1 polymer ?
#
loop_
_entity_poly.entity_id
_entity_poly.type
_entity_poly.pdbx_seq_one_letter_code
_entity_poly.pdbx_strand_id
1 'polypeptide(L)' 'MSKNNLDGIEVKKRKVLPKSKSKAGRPTTNPNEKESETIALKVTPLELAAVKEKAGVAGLSTYIKHYIRTNTELFK' A
#
# COMPACT_ATOMS: atom_id res chain seq x y z
N MET A 1 -4.70 38.93 48.99
CA MET A 1 -5.42 38.43 47.80
C MET A 1 -5.02 39.30 46.60
N SER A 2 -3.91 38.97 45.95
CA SER A 2 -3.40 39.75 44.81
C SER A 2 -4.10 39.33 43.52
N LYS A 3 -4.66 40.29 42.78
CA LYS A 3 -5.28 40.06 41.47
C LYS A 3 -4.18 40.09 40.41
N ASN A 4 -3.82 38.93 39.86
CA ASN A 4 -2.92 38.87 38.71
C ASN A 4 -3.72 39.19 37.44
N ASN A 5 -3.61 40.43 36.97
CA ASN A 5 -4.19 40.85 35.69
C ASN A 5 -3.35 40.27 34.53
N LEU A 6 -3.99 39.52 33.64
CA LEU A 6 -3.39 38.82 32.49
C LEU A 6 -3.59 39.59 31.17
N ASP A 7 -3.76 40.91 31.23
CA ASP A 7 -4.19 41.74 30.08
C ASP A 7 -3.06 42.06 29.08
N GLY A 8 -1.85 41.51 29.26
CA GLY A 8 -0.67 41.83 28.45
C GLY A 8 -0.23 40.75 27.46
N ILE A 9 -0.99 39.68 27.26
CA ILE A 9 -0.56 38.59 26.35
C ILE A 9 -0.95 38.94 24.91
N GLU A 10 -0.07 39.66 24.20
CA GLU A 10 -0.18 39.81 22.75
C GLU A 10 0.15 38.47 22.06
N VAL A 11 -0.90 37.76 21.65
CA VAL A 11 -0.78 36.54 20.86
C VAL A 11 -0.24 36.90 19.47
N LYS A 12 1.08 36.72 19.27
CA LYS A 12 1.70 36.80 17.94
C LYS A 12 0.97 35.86 16.98
N LYS A 13 0.16 36.43 16.08
CA LYS A 13 -0.48 35.68 14.99
C LYS A 13 0.61 35.07 14.12
N ARG A 14 0.84 33.77 14.26
CA ARG A 14 1.79 33.03 13.42
C ARG A 14 1.27 33.08 11.99
N LYS A 15 2.09 33.61 11.07
CA LYS A 15 1.80 33.64 9.64
C LYS A 15 1.78 32.20 9.14
N VAL A 16 0.59 31.64 8.93
CA VAL A 16 0.42 30.29 8.39
C VAL A 16 0.92 30.32 6.94
N LEU A 17 1.98 29.56 6.62
CA LEU A 17 2.45 29.44 5.25
C LEU A 17 1.33 28.86 4.37
N PRO A 18 1.17 29.36 3.12
CA PRO A 18 0.18 28.80 2.22
C PRO A 18 0.49 27.31 1.96
N LYS A 19 -0.49 26.44 2.19
CA LYS A 19 -0.38 25.01 1.84
C LYS A 19 0.01 24.88 0.37
N SER A 20 1.09 24.17 0.10
CA SER A 20 1.46 23.84 -1.27
C SER A 20 0.28 23.10 -1.92
N LYS A 21 -0.16 23.59 -3.09
CA LYS A 21 -1.15 22.88 -3.90
C LYS A 21 -0.51 21.53 -4.25
N SER A 22 -1.05 20.43 -3.74
CA SER A 22 -0.62 19.11 -4.16
C SER A 22 -0.83 19.04 -5.67
N LYS A 23 0.23 18.71 -6.42
CA LYS A 23 0.08 18.36 -7.83
C LYS A 23 -0.85 17.16 -7.86
N ALA A 24 -2.05 17.34 -8.39
CA ALA A 24 -2.98 16.23 -8.59
C ALA A 24 -2.23 15.18 -9.42
N GLY A 25 -2.04 13.99 -8.84
CA GLY A 25 -1.38 12.88 -9.53
C GLY A 25 -2.19 12.43 -10.75
N ARG A 26 -1.65 11.47 -11.49
CA ARG A 26 -2.37 10.83 -12.59
C ARG A 26 -3.69 10.25 -12.04
N PRO A 27 -4.84 10.47 -12.71
CA PRO A 27 -6.11 9.92 -12.24
C PRO A 27 -6.03 8.40 -12.16
N THR A 28 -6.57 7.84 -11.07
CA THR A 28 -6.60 6.40 -10.84
C THR A 28 -7.47 5.73 -11.89
N THR A 29 -6.95 4.68 -12.55
CA THR A 29 -7.71 3.88 -13.53
C THR A 29 -8.93 3.24 -12.87
N ASN A 30 -10.06 3.23 -13.59
CA ASN A 30 -11.30 2.63 -13.11
C ASN A 30 -11.08 1.14 -12.78
N PRO A 31 -11.72 0.61 -11.72
CA PRO A 31 -11.56 -0.79 -11.34
C PRO A 31 -12.04 -1.77 -12.42
N ASN A 32 -13.05 -1.41 -13.22
CA ASN A 32 -13.56 -2.22 -14.33
C ASN A 32 -12.61 -2.32 -15.54
N GLU A 33 -11.62 -1.42 -15.62
CA GLU A 33 -10.61 -1.44 -16.68
C GLU A 33 -9.34 -2.19 -16.23
N LYS A 34 -9.34 -2.77 -15.03
CA LYS A 34 -8.19 -3.53 -14.52
C LYS A 34 -8.22 -4.95 -15.07
N GLU A 35 -7.18 -5.30 -15.81
CA GLU A 35 -6.97 -6.64 -16.39
C GLU A 35 -6.58 -7.71 -15.35
N SER A 36 -6.46 -7.35 -14.08
CA SER A 36 -5.93 -8.24 -13.04
C SER A 36 -6.58 -8.03 -11.68
N GLU A 37 -6.91 -9.15 -11.04
CA GLU A 37 -7.38 -9.20 -9.65
C GLU A 37 -6.25 -9.63 -8.70
N THR A 38 -6.34 -9.18 -7.45
CA THR A 38 -5.40 -9.58 -6.39
C THR A 38 -6.06 -10.63 -5.50
N ILE A 39 -5.41 -11.78 -5.38
CA ILE A 39 -5.86 -12.90 -4.52
C ILE A 39 -4.86 -13.06 -3.38
N ALA A 40 -5.36 -13.18 -2.15
CA ALA A 40 -4.56 -13.47 -0.97
C ALA A 40 -4.62 -14.98 -0.67
N LEU A 41 -3.46 -15.65 -0.70
CA LEU A 41 -3.31 -17.06 -0.34
C LEU A 41 -2.68 -17.16 1.05
N LYS A 42 -3.34 -17.87 1.96
CA LYS A 42 -2.77 -18.21 3.27
C LYS A 42 -2.08 -19.56 3.14
N VAL A 43 -0.81 -19.59 3.53
CA VAL A 43 0.03 -20.79 3.56
C VAL A 43 0.77 -20.84 4.88
N THR A 44 1.13 -22.04 5.30
CA THR A 44 1.97 -22.25 6.48
C THR A 44 3.41 -21.82 6.21
N PRO A 45 4.21 -21.56 7.27
CA PRO A 45 5.63 -21.21 7.11
C PRO A 45 6.44 -22.29 6.39
N LEU A 46 6.11 -23.57 6.59
CA LEU A 46 6.77 -24.71 5.95
C LEU A 46 6.49 -24.75 4.44
N GLU A 47 5.23 -24.58 4.06
CA GLU A 47 4.83 -24.50 2.65
C GLU A 47 5.50 -23.29 1.98
N LEU A 48 5.54 -22.14 2.66
CA LEU A 48 6.20 -20.95 2.13
C LEU A 48 7.70 -21.16 1.90
N ALA A 49 8.40 -21.86 2.80
CA ALA A 49 9.80 -22.23 2.61
C ALA A 49 9.98 -23.15 1.40
N ALA A 50 9.16 -24.18 1.28
CA ALA A 50 9.21 -25.11 0.14
C ALA A 50 8.91 -24.41 -1.20
N VAL A 51 7.98 -23.47 -1.23
CA VAL A 51 7.67 -22.70 -2.45
C VAL A 51 8.82 -21.74 -2.78
N LYS A 52 9.45 -21.11 -1.79
CA LYS A 52 10.63 -20.26 -2.02
C LYS A 52 11.81 -21.04 -2.59
N GLU A 53 12.08 -22.23 -2.06
CA GLU A 53 13.15 -23.10 -2.57
C GLU A 53 12.90 -23.50 -4.03
N LYS A 54 11.66 -23.90 -4.37
CA LYS A 54 11.28 -24.26 -5.74
C LYS A 54 11.23 -23.07 -6.70
N ALA A 55 10.86 -21.89 -6.21
CA ALA A 55 10.86 -20.67 -7.01
C ALA A 55 12.29 -20.24 -7.38
N GLY A 56 13.26 -20.49 -6.51
CA GLY A 56 14.68 -20.20 -6.75
C GLY A 56 14.90 -18.72 -7.06
N VAL A 57 15.35 -18.43 -8.29
CA VAL A 57 15.59 -17.06 -8.78
C VAL A 57 14.29 -16.38 -9.24
N ALA A 58 13.26 -17.15 -9.58
CA ALA A 58 11.98 -16.60 -9.96
C ALA A 58 11.25 -16.03 -8.74
N GLY A 59 10.59 -14.88 -8.89
CA GLY A 59 9.71 -14.35 -7.86
C GLY A 59 8.57 -15.31 -7.54
N LEU A 60 8.14 -15.35 -6.27
CA LEU A 60 7.07 -16.25 -5.79
C LEU A 60 5.79 -16.17 -6.64
N SER A 61 5.36 -14.96 -6.97
CA SER A 61 4.15 -14.72 -7.78
C SER A 61 4.27 -15.30 -9.19
N THR A 62 5.44 -15.17 -9.81
CA THR A 62 5.73 -15.71 -11.14
C THR A 62 5.74 -17.23 -11.11
N TYR A 63 6.41 -17.82 -10.13
CA TYR A 63 6.46 -19.27 -9.95
C TYR A 63 5.05 -19.84 -9.73
N ILE A 64 4.27 -19.28 -8.82
CA ILE A 64 2.91 -19.73 -8.52
C ILE A 64 2.02 -19.62 -9.77
N LYS A 65 2.05 -18.49 -10.47
CA LYS A 65 1.27 -18.28 -11.69
C LYS A 65 1.62 -19.31 -12.77
N HIS A 66 2.92 -19.55 -12.99
CA HIS A 66 3.38 -20.56 -13.93
C HIS A 66 2.94 -21.97 -13.50
N TYR A 67 3.10 -22.31 -12.23
CA TYR A 67 2.73 -23.61 -11.70
C TYR A 67 1.24 -23.90 -11.89
N ILE A 68 0.38 -22.94 -11.56
CA ILE A 68 -1.07 -23.07 -11.75
C ILE A 68 -1.37 -23.24 -13.24
N ARG A 69 -0.81 -22.41 -14.12
CA ARG A 69 -1.08 -22.48 -15.56
C ARG A 69 -0.62 -23.79 -16.22
N THR A 70 0.49 -24.35 -15.75
CA THR A 70 1.09 -25.56 -16.36
C THR A 70 0.53 -26.85 -15.77
N ASN A 71 0.25 -26.88 -14.46
CA ASN A 71 -0.11 -28.11 -13.74
C ASN A 71 -1.59 -28.22 -13.36
N THR A 72 -2.39 -27.18 -13.63
CA THR A 72 -3.83 -27.19 -13.35
C THR A 72 -4.62 -26.80 -14.60
N GLU A 73 -5.85 -27.28 -14.68
CA GLU A 73 -6.78 -26.94 -15.76
C GLU A 73 -7.57 -25.66 -15.47
N LEU A 74 -7.19 -24.89 -14.43
CA LEU A 74 -7.93 -23.70 -13.97
C LEU A 74 -8.09 -22.59 -15.02
N PHE A 75 -7.31 -22.61 -16.10
CA PHE A 75 -7.31 -21.58 -17.15
C PHE A 75 -7.49 -22.14 -18.57
N LYS A 76 -7.96 -23.39 -18.72
CA LYS A 76 -8.38 -23.96 -20.01
C LYS A 76 -9.89 -23.83 -20.16
#